data_AF-A0A174P453-F1
#
_entry.id   AF-A0A174P453-F1
#
_cell.length_a   1.000
_cell.length_b   1.000
_cell.length_c   1.000
_cell.angle_alpha   90.00
_cell.angle_beta   90.00
_cell.angle_gamma   90.00
#
_symmetry.space_group_name_H-M   'P 1'
#
loop_
_entity.id
_entity.type
_entity.pdbx_description
1 polymer ?
#
loop_
_entity_poly.entity_id
_entity_poly.type
_entity_poly.pdbx_seq_one_letter_code
_entity_poly.pdbx_strand_id
1 'polypeptide(L)'
;MWRNPICPTARKERGELQGQECSSVIRLLEKLLNQRGEIHREYGTSLRYTQDYHKHLSIIRKVLVQEKEMFEGRKVSDRIVNINRHYVRPIVRGKGIKSVEFGAKVNNIQIDDISFIEHLSFKAFNEGIRLKVRCLAADSIYANNANRKFCTRYGISTSFVRKGRAAKDEPGA
;
A
#
# COMPACT_ATOMS: atom_id res chain seq x y z
N MET A 1 42.55 -11.94 -14.04
CA MET A 1 41.30 -11.15 -13.97
C MET A 1 40.32 -11.94 -13.10
N TRP A 2 40.07 -11.47 -11.88
CA TRP A 2 39.31 -12.18 -10.85
C TRP A 2 37.82 -12.25 -11.20
N ARG A 3 37.28 -13.46 -11.40
CA ARG A 3 35.84 -13.71 -11.37
C ARG A 3 35.46 -14.01 -9.93
N ASN A 4 34.63 -13.18 -9.32
CA ASN A 4 34.00 -13.48 -8.03
C ASN A 4 32.96 -14.60 -8.24
N PRO A 5 33.09 -15.77 -7.59
CA PRO A 5 32.02 -16.75 -7.54
C PRO A 5 31.07 -16.34 -6.41
N ILE A 6 29.88 -15.87 -6.73
CA ILE A 6 28.80 -15.74 -5.75
C ILE A 6 28.35 -17.16 -5.41
N CYS A 7 28.92 -17.74 -4.35
CA CYS A 7 28.53 -19.04 -3.83
C CYS A 7 27.02 -19.06 -3.51
N PRO A 8 26.24 -20.00 -4.08
CA PRO A 8 24.80 -20.16 -3.79
C PRO A 8 24.50 -20.46 -2.30
N THR A 9 25.46 -21.01 -1.57
CA THR A 9 25.36 -21.37 -0.14
C THR A 9 25.15 -20.14 0.76
N ALA A 10 25.83 -19.03 0.48
CA ALA A 10 25.73 -17.81 1.30
C ALA A 10 24.35 -17.14 1.24
N ARG A 11 23.53 -17.38 0.20
CA ARG A 11 22.15 -16.85 0.14
C ARG A 11 21.18 -17.69 0.98
N LYS A 12 21.43 -19.00 1.07
CA LYS A 12 20.63 -19.94 1.85
C LYS A 12 20.94 -19.83 3.35
N GLU A 13 22.22 -19.76 3.71
CA GLU A 13 22.69 -19.52 5.08
C GLU A 13 22.20 -18.17 5.62
N ARG A 14 22.21 -17.10 4.79
CA ARG A 14 21.61 -15.80 5.17
C ARG A 14 20.10 -15.92 5.39
N GLY A 15 19.37 -16.70 4.60
CA GLY A 15 17.93 -16.90 4.79
C GLY A 15 17.60 -17.72 6.05
N GLU A 16 18.42 -18.70 6.39
CA GLU A 16 18.27 -19.55 7.58
C GLU A 16 18.64 -18.80 8.88
N LEU A 17 19.77 -18.06 8.89
CA LEU A 17 20.16 -17.19 9.99
C LEU A 17 19.14 -16.06 10.21
N GLN A 18 18.68 -15.42 9.13
CA GLN A 18 17.65 -14.38 9.19
C GLN A 18 16.29 -14.94 9.64
N GLY A 19 15.98 -16.21 9.33
CA GLY A 19 14.83 -16.92 9.89
C GLY A 19 14.95 -17.19 11.39
N GLN A 20 16.12 -17.60 11.87
CA GLN A 20 16.38 -17.81 13.30
C GLN A 20 16.35 -16.50 14.10
N GLU A 21 16.96 -15.43 13.59
CA GLU A 21 16.97 -14.11 14.22
C GLU A 21 15.57 -13.48 14.25
N CYS A 22 14.82 -13.51 13.15
CA CYS A 22 13.44 -13.02 13.12
C CYS A 22 12.54 -13.80 14.09
N SER A 23 12.72 -15.13 14.20
CA SER A 23 12.00 -15.95 15.18
C SER A 23 12.29 -15.54 16.62
N SER A 24 13.55 -15.22 16.93
CA SER A 24 13.97 -14.74 18.26
C SER A 24 13.34 -13.39 18.61
N VAL A 25 13.35 -12.43 17.68
CA VAL A 25 12.79 -11.08 17.89
C VAL A 25 11.27 -11.12 18.07
N ILE A 26 10.55 -11.92 17.27
CA ILE A 26 9.10 -12.10 17.40
C ILE A 26 8.76 -12.70 18.78
N ARG A 27 9.50 -13.72 19.21
CA ARG A 27 9.34 -14.34 20.54
C ARG A 27 9.62 -13.36 21.67
N LEU A 28 10.64 -12.52 21.53
CA LEU A 28 10.95 -11.49 22.52
C LEU A 28 9.83 -10.47 22.64
N LEU A 29 9.31 -9.97 21.52
CA LEU A 29 8.19 -9.04 21.50
C LEU A 29 6.95 -9.63 22.18
N GLU A 30 6.64 -10.90 21.89
CA GLU A 30 5.55 -11.62 22.55
C GLU A 30 5.76 -11.74 24.07
N LYS A 31 6.97 -12.10 24.50
CA LYS A 31 7.30 -12.18 25.94
C LYS A 31 7.13 -10.83 26.64
N LEU A 32 7.63 -9.75 26.03
CA LEU A 32 7.50 -8.39 26.58
C LEU A 32 6.03 -7.95 26.67
N LEU A 33 5.21 -8.28 25.67
CA LEU A 33 3.78 -7.97 25.70
C LEU A 33 3.03 -8.74 26.79
N ASN A 34 3.40 -9.99 27.03
CA ASN A 34 2.84 -10.81 28.10
C ASN A 34 3.22 -10.25 29.48
N GLN A 35 4.51 -9.98 29.72
CA GLN A 35 4.98 -9.38 30.98
C GLN A 35 4.30 -8.03 31.26
N ARG A 36 4.13 -7.20 30.23
CA ARG A 36 3.37 -5.94 30.33
C ARG A 36 1.88 -6.17 30.62
N GLY A 37 1.30 -7.26 30.09
CA GLY A 37 -0.07 -7.67 30.39
C GLY A 37 -0.25 -8.03 31.87
N GLU A 38 0.69 -8.79 32.43
CA GLU A 38 0.73 -9.16 33.84
C GLU A 38 0.81 -7.94 34.77
N ILE A 39 1.76 -7.03 34.51
CA ILE A 39 1.88 -5.78 35.28
C ILE A 39 0.60 -4.96 35.21
N HIS A 40 -0.04 -4.90 34.04
CA HIS A 40 -1.30 -4.17 33.89
C HIS A 40 -2.48 -4.85 34.59
N ARG A 41 -2.47 -6.18 34.72
CA ARG A 41 -3.50 -6.91 35.47
C ARG A 41 -3.37 -6.65 36.98
N GLU A 42 -2.14 -6.56 37.48
CA GLU A 42 -1.85 -6.37 38.89
C GLU A 42 -1.98 -4.89 39.33
N TYR A 43 -1.47 -3.95 38.53
CA TYR A 43 -1.39 -2.53 38.88
C TYR A 43 -2.26 -1.62 38.00
N GLY A 44 -3.09 -2.17 37.10
CA GLY A 44 -3.81 -1.40 36.09
C GLY A 44 -4.78 -0.35 36.64
N THR A 45 -5.33 -0.56 37.84
CA THR A 45 -6.18 0.41 38.54
C THR A 45 -5.39 1.62 39.06
N SER A 46 -4.11 1.45 39.34
CA SER A 46 -3.20 2.50 39.82
C SER A 46 -2.48 3.22 38.68
N LEU A 47 -2.42 2.61 37.49
CA LEU A 47 -1.71 3.15 36.33
C LEU A 47 -2.67 3.84 35.36
N ARG A 48 -2.57 5.17 35.26
CA ARG A 48 -3.34 5.96 34.30
C ARG A 48 -2.58 6.05 32.96
N TYR A 49 -3.10 5.39 31.93
CA TYR A 49 -2.54 5.48 30.58
C TYR A 49 -3.26 6.53 29.74
N THR A 50 -2.52 7.16 28.84
CA THR A 50 -3.10 8.05 27.83
C THR A 50 -3.81 7.25 26.74
N GLN A 51 -4.75 7.89 26.05
CA GLN A 51 -5.41 7.25 24.90
C GLN A 51 -4.40 6.86 23.81
N ASP A 52 -3.36 7.69 23.60
CA ASP A 52 -2.33 7.41 22.60
C ASP A 52 -1.47 6.22 22.97
N TYR A 53 -1.18 6.01 24.26
CA TYR A 53 -0.54 4.79 24.72
C TYR A 53 -1.35 3.54 24.35
N HIS A 54 -2.67 3.56 24.56
CA HIS A 54 -3.54 2.45 24.19
C HIS A 54 -3.57 2.22 22.66
N LYS A 55 -3.61 3.29 21.86
CA LYS A 55 -3.51 3.19 20.40
C LYS A 55 -2.19 2.55 19.98
N HIS A 56 -1.08 3.05 20.53
CA HIS A 56 0.26 2.57 20.22
C HIS A 56 0.43 1.09 20.58
N LEU A 57 -0.06 0.67 21.76
CA LEU A 57 -0.05 -0.73 22.17
C LEU A 57 -0.90 -1.62 21.25
N SER A 58 -2.07 -1.13 20.82
CA SER A 58 -2.92 -1.83 19.84
C SER A 58 -2.19 -2.04 18.51
N ILE A 59 -1.46 -1.03 18.04
CA ILE A 59 -0.64 -1.10 16.83
C ILE A 59 0.47 -2.14 16.99
N ILE A 60 1.21 -2.13 18.11
CA ILE A 60 2.28 -3.10 18.38
C ILE A 60 1.74 -4.53 18.38
N ARG A 61 0.58 -4.77 19.00
CA ARG A 61 -0.07 -6.09 18.98
C ARG A 61 -0.44 -6.53 17.56
N LYS A 62 -0.95 -5.61 16.74
CA LYS A 62 -1.23 -5.89 15.32
C LYS A 62 0.04 -6.23 14.55
N VAL A 63 1.13 -5.50 14.77
CA VAL A 63 2.44 -5.80 14.16
C VAL A 63 2.92 -7.20 14.54
N LEU A 64 2.83 -7.60 15.81
CA LEU A 64 3.20 -8.96 16.24
C LEU A 64 2.42 -10.03 15.45
N VAL A 65 1.11 -9.85 15.27
CA VAL A 65 0.30 -10.78 14.48
C VAL A 65 0.78 -10.80 13.03
N GLN A 66 0.96 -9.64 12.40
CA GLN A 66 1.42 -9.55 11.01
C GLN A 66 2.80 -10.20 10.80
N GLU A 67 3.73 -9.99 11.72
CA GLU A 67 5.07 -10.60 11.67
C GLU A 67 5.01 -12.13 11.83
N LYS A 68 4.16 -12.66 12.72
CA LYS A 68 3.94 -14.11 12.86
C LYS A 68 3.36 -14.72 11.59
N GLU A 69 2.34 -14.08 11.01
CA GLU A 69 1.75 -14.52 9.74
C GLU A 69 2.78 -14.51 8.60
N MET A 70 3.60 -13.47 8.53
CA MET A 70 4.68 -13.38 7.54
C MET A 70 5.77 -14.43 7.75
N PHE A 71 6.12 -14.72 9.01
CA PHE A 71 7.08 -15.76 9.36
C PHE A 71 6.60 -17.15 8.94
N GLU A 72 5.29 -17.41 9.07
CA GLU A 72 4.63 -18.61 8.56
C GLU A 72 4.45 -18.63 7.02
N GLY A 73 4.91 -17.60 6.31
CA GLY A 73 4.82 -17.49 4.86
C GLY A 73 3.44 -17.04 4.35
N ARG A 74 2.53 -16.60 5.22
CA ARG A 74 1.22 -16.08 4.83
C ARG A 74 1.33 -14.68 4.24
N LYS A 75 0.53 -14.39 3.22
CA LYS A 75 0.47 -13.07 2.59
C LYS A 75 -0.37 -12.12 3.43
N VAL A 76 0.28 -11.19 4.12
CA VAL A 76 -0.39 -10.16 4.92
C VAL A 76 -0.72 -8.94 4.05
N SER A 77 -1.99 -8.54 4.03
CA SER A 77 -2.46 -7.29 3.42
C SER A 77 -2.47 -6.16 4.46
N ASP A 78 -2.39 -4.90 4.02
CA ASP A 78 -2.38 -3.72 4.92
C ASP A 78 -1.23 -3.73 5.97
N ARG A 79 -0.05 -4.18 5.58
CA ARG A 79 1.12 -4.29 6.48
C ARG A 79 1.52 -2.94 7.06
N ILE A 80 1.81 -2.93 8.35
CA ILE A 80 2.34 -1.78 9.07
C ILE A 80 3.86 -1.82 8.97
N VAL A 81 4.44 -0.77 8.39
CA VAL A 81 5.89 -0.68 8.14
C VAL A 81 6.58 0.12 9.25
N ASN A 82 5.84 0.99 9.92
CA ASN A 82 6.35 1.88 10.95
C ASN A 82 5.31 2.01 12.07
N ILE A 83 5.73 1.82 13.32
CA ILE A 83 4.85 1.86 14.49
C ILE A 83 4.39 3.29 14.78
N ASN A 84 5.29 4.27 14.68
CA ASN A 84 4.98 5.69 14.89
C ASN A 84 4.12 6.26 13.75
N ARG A 85 4.39 5.84 12.51
CA ARG A 85 3.57 6.20 11.32
C ARG A 85 2.76 5.00 10.84
N HIS A 86 1.93 4.49 11.74
CA HIS A 86 1.12 3.29 11.54
C HIS A 86 0.06 3.39 10.44
N TYR A 87 -0.06 4.50 9.71
CA TYR A 87 -0.95 4.69 8.56
C TYR A 87 -0.21 4.53 7.22
N VAL A 88 1.13 4.57 7.22
CA VAL A 88 1.94 4.32 6.01
C VAL A 88 1.81 2.84 5.63
N ARG A 89 1.55 2.57 4.36
CA ARG A 89 1.39 1.22 3.82
C ARG A 89 2.35 0.97 2.66
N PRO A 90 2.78 -0.28 2.44
CA PRO A 90 3.43 -0.66 1.20
C PRO A 90 2.44 -0.63 0.05
N ILE A 91 2.78 0.08 -1.04
CA ILE A 91 1.98 0.13 -2.26
C ILE A 91 2.79 -0.52 -3.38
N VAL A 92 2.25 -1.59 -3.97
CA VAL A 92 2.89 -2.30 -5.09
C VAL A 92 2.74 -1.48 -6.36
N ARG A 93 3.85 -1.12 -7.00
CA ARG A 93 3.87 -0.49 -8.32
C ARG A 93 4.00 -1.58 -9.38
N GLY A 94 3.16 -1.52 -10.41
CA GLY A 94 3.22 -2.44 -11.56
C GLY A 94 4.24 -2.03 -12.64
N LYS A 95 4.82 -0.83 -12.54
CA LYS A 95 5.73 -0.25 -13.55
C LYS A 95 6.84 0.54 -12.83
N GLY A 96 7.99 -0.09 -12.59
CA GLY A 96 9.14 0.56 -11.94
C GLY A 96 10.24 -0.43 -11.52
N ILE A 97 11.46 0.07 -11.29
CA ILE A 97 12.61 -0.73 -10.79
C ILE A 97 12.34 -1.20 -9.35
N LYS A 98 11.69 -0.35 -8.54
CA LYS A 98 11.27 -0.67 -7.18
C LYS A 98 9.85 -1.24 -7.20
N SER A 99 9.68 -2.42 -6.64
CA SER A 99 8.40 -3.14 -6.61
C SER A 99 7.39 -2.55 -5.64
N VAL A 100 7.85 -1.88 -4.58
CA VAL A 100 7.02 -1.31 -3.53
C VAL A 100 7.50 0.10 -3.17
N GLU A 101 6.56 1.02 -3.08
CA GLU A 101 6.76 2.37 -2.57
C GLU A 101 6.02 2.57 -1.24
N PHE A 102 6.49 3.53 -0.46
CA PHE A 102 5.88 3.94 0.80
C PHE A 102 5.51 5.41 0.72
N GLY A 103 4.27 5.73 1.05
CA GLY A 103 3.81 7.12 1.02
C GLY A 103 2.33 7.22 0.70
N ALA A 104 1.85 8.45 0.66
CA ALA A 104 0.50 8.73 0.21
C ALA A 104 0.42 8.66 -1.31
N LYS A 105 -0.61 7.98 -1.81
CA LYS A 105 -1.04 8.09 -3.19
C LYS A 105 -1.95 9.31 -3.32
N VAL A 106 -1.67 10.17 -4.29
CA VAL A 106 -2.40 11.43 -4.53
C VAL A 106 -3.08 11.33 -5.90
N ASN A 107 -4.37 11.66 -5.96
CA ASN A 107 -5.06 11.96 -7.21
C ASN A 107 -5.07 13.47 -7.41
N ASN A 108 -4.49 13.95 -8.50
CA ASN A 108 -4.38 15.36 -8.83
C ASN A 108 -5.20 15.65 -10.09
N ILE A 109 -6.02 16.70 -10.04
CA ILE A 109 -6.78 17.21 -11.18
C ILE A 109 -6.21 18.59 -11.52
N GLN A 110 -5.82 18.80 -12.77
CA GLN A 110 -5.35 20.10 -13.23
C GLN A 110 -6.48 20.82 -13.98
N ILE A 111 -6.77 22.05 -13.56
CA ILE A 111 -7.73 22.96 -14.21
C ILE A 111 -7.02 24.29 -14.36
N ASP A 112 -6.93 24.81 -15.59
CA ASP A 112 -6.30 26.10 -15.91
C ASP A 112 -4.92 26.29 -15.25
N ASP A 113 -4.06 25.26 -15.38
CA ASP A 113 -2.71 25.19 -14.79
C ASP A 113 -2.63 25.20 -13.26
N ILE A 114 -3.77 25.10 -12.58
CA ILE A 114 -3.87 24.91 -11.14
C ILE A 114 -4.11 23.44 -10.84
N SER A 115 -3.22 22.85 -10.03
CA SER A 115 -3.32 21.47 -9.55
C SER A 115 -4.15 21.38 -8.26
N PHE A 116 -5.24 20.63 -8.29
CA PHE A 116 -6.09 20.33 -7.15
C PHE A 116 -5.91 18.89 -6.67
N ILE A 117 -5.62 18.71 -5.39
CA ILE A 117 -5.60 17.40 -4.75
C ILE A 117 -7.05 16.97 -4.53
N GLU A 118 -7.57 16.10 -5.40
CA GLU A 118 -8.92 15.56 -5.28
C GLU A 118 -8.99 14.48 -4.19
N HIS A 119 -7.96 13.64 -4.11
CA HIS A 119 -7.94 12.52 -3.17
C HIS A 119 -6.53 12.17 -2.72
N LEU A 120 -6.31 12.17 -1.41
CA LEU A 120 -5.07 11.76 -0.77
C LEU A 120 -5.33 10.53 0.09
N SER A 121 -4.62 9.42 -0.16
CA SER A 121 -4.75 8.23 0.67
C SER A 121 -3.46 7.43 0.75
N PHE A 122 -3.16 6.90 1.93
CA PHE A 122 -2.05 5.95 2.13
C PHE A 122 -2.41 4.51 1.71
N LYS A 123 -3.65 4.26 1.29
CA LYS A 123 -4.08 2.99 0.72
C LYS A 123 -4.05 3.06 -0.80
N ALA A 124 -3.82 1.91 -1.44
CA ALA A 124 -3.99 1.79 -2.87
C ALA A 124 -5.46 2.05 -3.24
N PHE A 125 -5.69 2.96 -4.19
CA PHE A 125 -7.02 3.19 -4.76
C PHE A 125 -6.96 3.21 -6.28
N ASN A 126 -8.08 2.80 -6.90
CA ASN A 126 -8.27 2.89 -8.34
C ASN A 126 -8.76 4.30 -8.69
N GLU A 127 -7.82 5.05 -9.23
CA GLU A 127 -7.97 6.35 -9.87
C GLU A 127 -9.11 6.39 -10.91
N GLY A 128 -9.22 5.33 -11.71
CA GLY A 128 -10.17 5.24 -12.82
C GLY A 128 -11.60 5.61 -12.46
N ILE A 129 -12.06 5.33 -11.24
CA ILE A 129 -13.48 5.44 -10.87
C ILE A 129 -13.91 6.90 -10.60
N ARG A 130 -12.96 7.85 -10.50
CA ARG A 130 -13.19 9.19 -9.90
C ARG A 130 -13.35 10.35 -10.90
N LEU A 131 -13.65 10.08 -12.16
CA LEU A 131 -13.73 11.11 -13.19
C LEU A 131 -14.95 12.04 -13.06
N LYS A 132 -14.72 13.33 -12.84
CA LYS A 132 -15.72 14.41 -12.97
C LYS A 132 -15.07 15.68 -13.57
N VAL A 133 -15.01 15.79 -14.90
CA VAL A 133 -14.43 16.97 -15.59
C VAL A 133 -15.17 17.23 -16.91
N ARG A 134 -15.01 18.41 -17.54
CA ARG A 134 -15.68 18.78 -18.82
C ARG A 134 -14.87 18.39 -20.07
N CYS A 135 -13.55 18.42 -19.98
CA CYS A 135 -12.62 17.88 -20.98
C CYS A 135 -11.56 17.05 -20.23
N LEU A 136 -11.21 15.87 -20.76
CA LEU A 136 -10.38 14.89 -20.07
C LEU A 136 -9.25 14.39 -20.97
N ALA A 137 -8.02 14.80 -20.65
CA ALA A 137 -6.81 14.10 -21.07
C ALA A 137 -6.35 13.22 -19.90
N ALA A 138 -6.41 11.91 -20.06
CA ALA A 138 -6.10 10.98 -18.97
C ALA A 138 -5.42 9.70 -19.46
N ASP A 139 -4.66 9.08 -18.55
CA ASP A 139 -3.96 7.83 -18.78
C ASP A 139 -4.88 6.70 -19.23
N SER A 140 -4.31 5.71 -19.94
CA SER A 140 -5.05 4.57 -20.47
C SER A 140 -5.80 3.75 -19.40
N ILE A 141 -5.39 3.83 -18.12
CA ILE A 141 -6.09 3.18 -17.00
C ILE A 141 -7.51 3.74 -16.78
N TYR A 142 -7.75 4.98 -17.18
CA TYR A 142 -9.04 5.65 -17.10
C TYR A 142 -9.95 5.29 -18.29
N ALA A 143 -9.43 4.65 -19.33
CA ALA A 143 -10.15 4.37 -20.57
C ALA A 143 -11.08 3.13 -20.48
N ASN A 144 -11.71 2.90 -19.33
CA ASN A 144 -12.61 1.78 -19.07
C ASN A 144 -14.06 2.06 -19.55
N ASN A 145 -14.90 1.00 -19.64
CA ASN A 145 -16.26 1.12 -20.19
C ASN A 145 -17.18 2.03 -19.34
N ALA A 146 -17.05 1.99 -18.02
CA ALA A 146 -17.87 2.81 -17.12
C ALA A 146 -17.57 4.30 -17.32
N ASN A 147 -16.29 4.64 -17.41
CA ASN A 147 -15.80 6.00 -17.63
C ASN A 147 -16.16 6.53 -19.01
N ARG A 148 -16.10 5.69 -20.05
CA ARG A 148 -16.53 6.08 -21.41
C ARG A 148 -18.02 6.42 -21.44
N LYS A 149 -18.87 5.56 -20.86
CA LYS A 149 -20.31 5.84 -20.72
C LYS A 149 -20.57 7.10 -19.92
N PHE A 150 -19.82 7.32 -18.84
CA PHE A 150 -19.89 8.53 -18.04
C PHE A 150 -19.55 9.77 -18.88
N CYS A 151 -18.42 9.74 -19.61
CA CYS A 151 -17.99 10.86 -20.44
C CYS A 151 -19.00 11.18 -21.55
N THR A 152 -19.52 10.16 -22.26
CA THR A 152 -20.56 10.36 -23.28
C THR A 152 -21.84 10.94 -22.69
N ARG A 153 -22.30 10.45 -21.53
CA ARG A 153 -23.52 10.93 -20.87
C ARG A 153 -23.42 12.41 -20.47
N TYR A 154 -22.26 12.84 -19.99
CA TYR A 154 -22.04 14.20 -19.49
C TYR A 154 -21.40 15.14 -20.53
N GLY A 155 -21.30 14.72 -21.80
CA GLY A 155 -20.74 15.55 -22.87
C GLY A 155 -19.26 15.90 -22.67
N ILE A 156 -18.51 15.02 -22.02
CA ILE A 156 -17.10 15.23 -21.68
C ILE A 156 -16.24 14.81 -22.87
N SER A 157 -15.51 15.76 -23.46
CA SER A 157 -14.56 15.45 -24.54
C SER A 157 -13.34 14.72 -23.96
N THR A 158 -12.96 13.56 -24.51
CA THR A 158 -11.87 12.73 -23.95
C THR A 158 -10.80 12.38 -24.97
N SER A 159 -9.56 12.23 -24.52
CA SER A 159 -8.43 11.72 -25.32
C SER A 159 -8.33 10.19 -25.37
N PHE A 160 -9.39 9.46 -25.00
CA PHE A 160 -9.34 8.00 -24.90
C PHE A 160 -9.29 7.33 -26.28
N VAL A 161 -8.29 6.47 -26.50
CA VAL A 161 -8.18 5.65 -27.71
C VAL A 161 -9.46 4.82 -27.91
N ARG A 162 -9.98 4.76 -29.14
CA ARG A 162 -11.19 3.97 -29.47
C ARG A 162 -10.98 2.48 -29.19
N LYS A 163 -12.03 1.80 -28.74
CA LYS A 163 -12.01 0.36 -28.53
C LYS A 163 -12.51 -0.34 -29.80
N GLY A 164 -11.69 -1.20 -30.39
CA GLY A 164 -12.00 -1.91 -31.63
C GLY A 164 -11.73 -1.08 -32.90
N ARG A 165 -11.80 -1.73 -34.06
CA ARG A 165 -11.72 -1.06 -35.37
C ARG A 165 -12.97 -0.21 -35.59
N ALA A 166 -12.81 0.91 -36.29
CA ALA A 166 -13.96 1.70 -36.74
C ALA A 166 -14.89 0.82 -37.61
N ALA A 167 -16.20 0.98 -37.42
CA ALA A 167 -17.16 0.36 -38.33
C ALA A 167 -16.99 1.00 -39.73
N LYS A 168 -17.23 0.22 -40.79
CA LYS A 168 -17.02 0.68 -42.19
C LYS A 168 -17.83 1.92 -42.57
N ASP A 169 -18.91 2.22 -41.84
CA ASP A 169 -19.89 3.25 -42.18
C ASP A 169 -19.86 4.49 -41.27
N GLU A 170 -18.85 4.64 -40.40
CA GLU A 170 -18.67 5.90 -39.68
C GLU A 170 -17.71 6.82 -40.46
N PRO A 171 -18.09 8.08 -40.75
CA PRO A 171 -17.16 9.04 -41.33
C PRO A 171 -15.99 9.26 -40.37
N GLY A 172 -14.77 9.02 -40.86
CA GLY A 172 -13.54 9.18 -40.09
C GLY A 172 -13.41 10.60 -39.55
N ALA A 173 -13.12 10.69 -38.25
CA ALA A 173 -12.66 11.91 -37.60
C ALA A 173 -11.16 12.10 -37.81
#